data_AF-A0A524G3Y1-F1
#
_entry.id   AF-A0A524G3Y1-F1
#
_cell.length_a   1.000
_cell.length_b   1.000
_cell.length_c   1.000
_cell.angle_alpha   90.00
_cell.angle_beta   90.00
_cell.angle_gamma   90.00
#
_symmetry.space_group_name_H-M   'P 1'
#
loop_
_entity.id
_entity.type
_entity.pdbx_description
1 polymer ?
#
loop_
_entity_poly.entity_id
_entity_poly.type
_entity_poly.pdbx_seq_one_letter_code
_entity_poly.pdbx_strand_id
1 'polypeptide(L)'
;MMKILVFNGSPRKSNGTTDILLEAFIEGAKSSGADIEKHHIVDLGLNGCRGCFNCWWVTPGKCIQRDDMDKLLPSIVEADVMLLGTPIYGRNITHYLQKLLERTFVFSLPEMVARDGETQHPGRVRKFPSLVLAATCGFPDSSNFDIVKALYPMALQIFLPAAQLLLYEEGKKQLSGFLETIKEAGRKIAAGEELSKEMKDALIVEFSDEMKKEIMEMHNRYSQSQSSK
;
A
#
# COMPACT_ATOMS: atom_id res chain seq x y z
N MET A 1 14.24 -17.51 -1.55
CA MET A 1 14.32 -16.09 -1.94
C MET A 1 12.91 -15.54 -1.87
N MET A 2 12.65 -14.50 -1.06
CA MET A 2 11.28 -13.97 -0.90
C MET A 2 10.93 -13.11 -2.12
N LYS A 3 9.79 -13.37 -2.76
CA LYS A 3 9.28 -12.56 -3.88
C LYS A 3 8.33 -11.48 -3.36
N ILE A 4 8.67 -10.22 -3.56
CA ILE A 4 7.86 -9.07 -3.14
C ILE A 4 7.38 -8.31 -4.38
N LEU A 5 6.06 -8.28 -4.53
CA LEU A 5 5.40 -7.53 -5.59
C LEU A 5 4.94 -6.18 -5.05
N VAL A 6 5.46 -5.10 -5.61
CA VAL A 6 5.23 -3.73 -5.14
C VAL A 6 4.32 -3.00 -6.11
N PHE A 7 3.22 -2.45 -5.62
CA PHE A 7 2.28 -1.65 -6.38
C PHE A 7 2.22 -0.22 -5.85
N ASN A 8 2.72 0.73 -6.62
CA ASN A 8 2.57 2.15 -6.31
C ASN A 8 1.31 2.72 -6.98
N GLY A 9 0.28 2.96 -6.17
CA GLY A 9 -0.99 3.57 -6.55
C GLY A 9 -0.99 5.11 -6.56
N SER A 10 0.15 5.76 -6.32
CA SER A 10 0.26 7.22 -6.37
C SER A 10 0.24 7.74 -7.80
N PRO A 11 -0.59 8.76 -8.14
CA PRO A 11 -0.53 9.42 -9.45
C PRO A 11 0.82 10.10 -9.71
N ARG A 12 1.58 10.39 -8.64
CA ARG A 12 2.89 11.05 -8.74
C ARG A 12 4.04 10.07 -9.03
N LYS A 13 3.78 8.76 -9.08
CA LYS A 13 4.78 7.72 -9.37
C LYS A 13 6.01 7.90 -8.48
N SER A 14 7.22 7.89 -9.04
CA SER A 14 8.49 8.10 -8.35
C SER A 14 8.68 9.51 -7.76
N ASN A 15 7.88 10.49 -8.19
CA ASN A 15 7.94 11.84 -7.65
C ASN A 15 7.02 12.02 -6.42
N GLY A 16 6.32 10.96 -6.00
CA GLY A 16 5.41 10.98 -4.86
C GLY A 16 6.09 10.59 -3.55
N THR A 17 5.64 11.16 -2.44
CA THR A 17 6.10 10.79 -1.09
C THR A 17 5.79 9.33 -0.77
N THR A 18 4.70 8.78 -1.30
CA THR A 18 4.39 7.34 -1.23
C THR A 18 5.54 6.47 -1.74
N ASP A 19 6.22 6.89 -2.81
CA ASP A 19 7.32 6.10 -3.39
C ASP A 19 8.54 6.07 -2.47
N ILE A 20 8.77 7.12 -1.69
CA ILE A 20 9.86 7.18 -0.70
C ILE A 20 9.70 6.08 0.35
N LEU A 21 8.47 5.86 0.84
CA LEU A 21 8.17 4.78 1.80
C LEU A 21 8.39 3.40 1.15
N LEU A 22 7.96 3.24 -0.10
CA LEU A 22 8.14 1.99 -0.84
C LEU A 22 9.63 1.69 -1.04
N GLU A 23 10.42 2.67 -1.46
CA GLU A 23 11.86 2.52 -1.68
C GLU A 23 12.61 2.20 -0.38
N ALA A 24 12.25 2.84 0.75
CA ALA A 24 12.84 2.49 2.04
C ALA A 24 12.60 1.00 2.39
N PHE A 25 11.38 0.50 2.18
CA PHE A 25 11.05 -0.90 2.42
C PHE A 25 11.80 -1.84 1.46
N ILE A 26 11.83 -1.48 0.17
CA ILE A 26 12.52 -2.21 -0.89
C ILE A 26 14.02 -2.31 -0.60
N GLU A 27 14.65 -1.22 -0.16
CA GLU A 27 16.07 -1.18 0.19
C GLU A 27 16.37 -2.19 1.30
N GLY A 28 15.55 -2.18 2.35
CA GLY A 28 15.63 -3.15 3.43
C GLY A 28 15.48 -4.59 2.94
N ALA A 29 14.43 -4.86 2.18
CA ALA A 29 14.15 -6.20 1.68
C ALA A 29 15.26 -6.74 0.75
N LYS A 30 15.79 -5.90 -0.14
CA LYS A 30 16.92 -6.25 -1.02
C LYS A 30 18.17 -6.58 -0.23
N SER A 31 18.41 -5.93 0.91
CA SER A 31 19.57 -6.24 1.76
C SER A 31 19.54 -7.66 2.34
N SER A 32 18.36 -8.28 2.43
CA SER A 32 18.16 -9.70 2.77
C SER A 32 17.99 -10.61 1.53
N GLY A 33 18.25 -10.10 0.32
CA GLY A 33 18.18 -10.86 -0.92
C GLY A 33 16.77 -11.11 -1.47
N ALA A 34 15.77 -10.29 -1.13
CA ALA A 34 14.44 -10.39 -1.74
C ALA A 34 14.48 -10.09 -3.25
N ASP A 35 13.65 -10.80 -4.01
CA ASP A 35 13.34 -10.50 -5.41
C ASP A 35 12.19 -9.48 -5.46
N ILE A 36 12.40 -8.36 -6.14
CA ILE A 36 11.50 -7.21 -6.13
C ILE A 36 10.98 -6.94 -7.53
N GLU A 37 9.67 -7.02 -7.70
CA GLU A 37 8.95 -6.60 -8.90
C GLU A 37 8.11 -5.36 -8.54
N LYS A 38 8.41 -4.19 -9.10
CA LYS A 38 7.70 -2.94 -8.78
C LYS A 38 6.95 -2.39 -10.00
N HIS A 39 5.70 -2.02 -9.77
CA HIS A 39 4.81 -1.42 -10.77
C HIS A 39 4.26 -0.08 -10.29
N HIS A 40 4.30 0.93 -11.16
CA HIS A 40 3.47 2.12 -11.01
C HIS A 40 2.13 1.84 -11.69
N ILE A 41 1.05 1.75 -10.92
CA ILE A 41 -0.26 1.34 -11.45
C ILE A 41 -0.77 2.30 -12.53
N VAL A 42 -0.37 3.57 -12.44
CA VAL A 42 -0.70 4.64 -13.40
C VAL A 42 -0.16 4.35 -14.80
N ASP A 43 0.93 3.59 -14.92
CA ASP A 43 1.55 3.23 -16.19
C ASP A 43 0.95 1.97 -16.82
N LEU A 44 0.04 1.29 -16.10
CA LEU A 44 -0.58 0.05 -16.54
C LEU A 44 -1.92 0.33 -17.22
N GLY A 45 -2.19 -0.39 -18.30
CA GLY A 45 -3.44 -0.31 -19.06
C GLY A 45 -4.61 -1.03 -18.39
N LEU A 46 -4.90 -0.77 -17.11
CA LEU A 46 -5.92 -1.52 -16.35
C LEU A 46 -7.34 -0.97 -16.54
N ASN A 47 -8.30 -1.87 -16.77
CA ASN A 47 -9.73 -1.57 -16.70
C ASN A 47 -10.32 -1.91 -15.33
N GLY A 48 -11.37 -1.17 -14.95
CA GLY A 48 -12.17 -1.47 -13.76
C GLY A 48 -12.83 -2.85 -13.83
N CYS A 49 -13.11 -3.44 -12.66
CA CYS A 49 -13.92 -4.65 -12.61
C CYS A 49 -15.33 -4.33 -13.10
N ARG A 50 -15.87 -5.17 -14.00
CA ARG A 50 -17.22 -5.00 -14.55
C ARG A 50 -18.32 -5.68 -13.73
N GLY A 51 -17.96 -6.41 -12.67
CA GLY A 51 -18.91 -7.20 -11.89
C GLY A 51 -19.66 -8.28 -12.70
N CYS A 52 -19.11 -8.73 -13.83
CA CYS A 52 -19.81 -9.63 -14.75
C CYS A 52 -19.77 -11.12 -14.35
N PHE A 53 -18.96 -11.48 -13.34
CA PHE A 53 -18.78 -12.85 -12.84
C PHE A 53 -18.34 -13.92 -13.87
N ASN A 54 -17.90 -13.52 -15.07
CA ASN A 54 -17.36 -14.47 -16.05
C ASN A 54 -16.12 -15.21 -15.56
N CYS A 55 -15.33 -14.61 -14.65
CA CYS A 55 -14.21 -15.27 -13.98
C CYS A 55 -14.60 -16.43 -13.05
N TRP A 56 -15.89 -16.57 -12.73
CA TRP A 56 -16.44 -17.72 -12.03
C TRP A 56 -17.03 -18.73 -13.00
N TRP A 57 -17.86 -18.27 -13.94
CA TRP A 57 -18.77 -19.15 -14.67
C TRP A 57 -18.37 -19.48 -16.11
N VAL A 58 -17.67 -18.56 -16.78
CA VAL A 58 -17.32 -18.70 -18.22
C VAL A 58 -15.85 -19.09 -18.37
N THR A 59 -14.97 -18.41 -17.64
CA THR A 59 -13.53 -18.65 -17.62
C THR A 59 -13.04 -18.77 -16.18
N PRO A 60 -13.30 -19.89 -15.48
CA PRO A 60 -12.97 -20.05 -14.07
C PRO A 60 -11.51 -19.68 -13.77
N GLY A 61 -11.31 -18.72 -12.87
CA GLY A 61 -9.97 -18.26 -12.47
C GLY A 61 -9.24 -17.37 -13.49
N LYS A 62 -9.91 -16.93 -14.56
CA LYS A 62 -9.36 -15.99 -15.55
C LYS A 62 -10.35 -14.87 -15.84
N CYS A 63 -9.87 -13.63 -15.94
CA CYS A 63 -10.73 -12.53 -16.37
C CYS A 63 -10.94 -12.58 -17.89
N ILE A 64 -12.12 -12.14 -18.35
CA ILE A 64 -12.39 -11.95 -19.79
C ILE A 64 -11.82 -10.63 -20.32
N GLN A 65 -11.52 -9.67 -19.45
CA GLN A 65 -10.90 -8.41 -19.83
C GLN A 65 -9.41 -8.65 -20.08
N ARG A 66 -8.96 -8.44 -21.32
CA ARG A 66 -7.57 -8.59 -21.76
C ARG A 66 -6.85 -7.26 -21.61
N ASP A 67 -6.16 -7.11 -20.49
CA ASP A 67 -5.34 -5.97 -20.11
C ASP A 67 -4.13 -6.44 -19.30
N ASP A 68 -3.33 -5.51 -18.76
CA ASP A 68 -2.12 -5.86 -18.01
C ASP A 68 -2.37 -6.75 -16.79
N MET A 69 -3.63 -6.92 -16.31
CA MET A 69 -3.95 -7.95 -15.31
C MET A 69 -3.57 -9.37 -15.76
N ASP A 70 -3.57 -9.67 -17.06
CA ASP A 70 -3.17 -10.98 -17.58
C ASP A 70 -1.73 -11.34 -17.18
N LYS A 71 -0.86 -10.34 -17.01
CA LYS A 71 0.53 -10.51 -16.54
C LYS A 71 0.63 -10.43 -15.02
N LEU A 72 -0.14 -9.55 -14.38
CA LEU A 72 -0.05 -9.31 -12.94
C LEU A 72 -0.65 -10.43 -12.10
N LEU A 73 -1.73 -11.07 -12.55
CA LEU A 73 -2.40 -12.13 -11.79
C LEU A 73 -1.46 -13.31 -11.49
N PRO A 74 -0.68 -13.85 -12.46
CA PRO A 74 0.39 -14.81 -12.16
C PRO A 74 1.42 -14.28 -11.16
N SER A 75 1.95 -13.06 -11.34
CA SER A 75 2.93 -12.49 -10.41
C SER A 75 2.39 -12.38 -8.98
N ILE A 76 1.10 -12.06 -8.80
CA ILE A 76 0.45 -12.01 -7.48
C ILE A 76 0.41 -13.40 -6.83
N VAL A 77 0.12 -14.45 -7.60
CA VAL A 77 0.06 -15.83 -7.08
C VAL A 77 1.44 -16.34 -6.67
N GLU A 78 2.49 -15.91 -7.37
CA GLU A 78 3.88 -16.29 -7.07
C GLU A 78 4.50 -15.46 -5.94
N ALA A 79 3.93 -14.30 -5.63
CA ALA A 79 4.46 -13.41 -4.60
C ALA A 79 4.25 -13.99 -3.19
N ASP A 80 5.24 -13.77 -2.33
CA ASP A 80 5.11 -14.02 -0.89
C ASP A 80 4.50 -12.81 -0.17
N VAL A 81 4.85 -11.61 -0.64
CA VAL A 81 4.41 -10.33 -0.08
C VAL A 81 3.93 -9.43 -1.19
N MET A 82 2.82 -8.75 -0.96
CA MET A 82 2.33 -7.67 -1.80
C MET A 82 2.40 -6.36 -1.03
N LEU A 83 3.30 -5.48 -1.44
CA LEU A 83 3.48 -4.15 -0.87
C LEU A 83 2.67 -3.14 -1.65
N LEU A 84 1.62 -2.61 -1.03
CA LEU A 84 0.68 -1.66 -1.60
C LEU A 84 1.02 -0.25 -1.12
N GLY A 85 1.41 0.63 -2.04
CA GLY A 85 1.63 2.04 -1.78
C GLY A 85 0.44 2.89 -2.24
N THR A 86 -0.10 3.75 -1.38
CA THR A 86 -1.16 4.68 -1.78
C THR A 86 -1.13 5.99 -1.01
N PRO A 87 -1.28 7.17 -1.66
CA PRO A 87 -1.73 8.34 -0.94
C PRO A 87 -3.20 8.17 -0.53
N ILE A 88 -3.59 8.80 0.58
CA ILE A 88 -4.97 8.88 1.04
C ILE A 88 -5.62 10.08 0.37
N TYR A 89 -6.58 9.82 -0.52
CA TYR A 89 -7.40 10.83 -1.19
C TYR A 89 -8.87 10.60 -0.83
N GLY A 90 -9.55 11.65 -0.34
CA GLY A 90 -10.95 11.53 0.09
C GLY A 90 -11.14 10.50 1.22
N ARG A 91 -10.17 10.36 2.13
CA ARG A 91 -10.12 9.35 3.21
C ARG A 91 -10.05 7.89 2.74
N ASN A 92 -9.70 7.63 1.49
CA ASN A 92 -9.57 6.28 0.95
C ASN A 92 -8.29 6.11 0.12
N ILE A 93 -8.00 4.88 -0.28
CA ILE A 93 -6.96 4.55 -1.24
C ILE A 93 -7.27 5.19 -2.60
N THR A 94 -6.27 5.29 -3.48
CA THR A 94 -6.49 5.85 -4.82
C THR A 94 -7.34 4.93 -5.69
N HIS A 95 -8.06 5.51 -6.65
CA HIS A 95 -8.78 4.74 -7.65
C HIS A 95 -7.85 3.83 -8.48
N TYR A 96 -6.57 4.19 -8.62
CA TYR A 96 -5.57 3.33 -9.27
C TYR A 96 -5.39 2.03 -8.50
N LEU A 97 -5.15 2.11 -7.19
CA LEU A 97 -4.98 0.93 -6.35
C LEU A 97 -6.28 0.12 -6.24
N GLN A 98 -7.42 0.80 -6.03
CA GLN A 98 -8.73 0.14 -5.96
C GLN A 98 -9.01 -0.68 -7.24
N LYS A 99 -8.72 -0.12 -8.42
CA LYS A 99 -8.92 -0.80 -9.71
C LYS A 99 -8.15 -2.12 -9.81
N LEU A 100 -6.90 -2.16 -9.34
CA LEU A 100 -6.10 -3.38 -9.29
C LEU A 100 -6.73 -4.40 -8.34
N LEU A 101 -7.08 -3.98 -7.12
CA LEU A 101 -7.59 -4.86 -6.07
C LEU A 101 -8.96 -5.47 -6.42
N GLU A 102 -9.87 -4.71 -7.03
CA GLU A 102 -11.16 -5.27 -7.47
C GLU A 102 -11.01 -6.39 -8.50
N ARG A 103 -9.91 -6.39 -9.26
CA ARG A 103 -9.62 -7.41 -10.27
C ARG A 103 -8.98 -8.67 -9.69
N THR A 104 -8.58 -8.69 -8.41
CA THR A 104 -8.07 -9.90 -7.74
C THR A 104 -9.18 -10.87 -7.30
N PHE A 105 -10.46 -10.46 -7.42
CA PHE A 105 -11.61 -11.30 -7.11
C PHE A 105 -11.66 -12.62 -7.91
N VAL A 106 -10.95 -12.68 -9.04
CA VAL A 106 -10.72 -13.91 -9.81
C VAL A 106 -10.14 -15.07 -8.98
N PHE A 107 -9.45 -14.75 -7.89
CA PHE A 107 -8.89 -15.72 -6.96
C PHE A 107 -9.92 -16.30 -5.99
N SER A 108 -11.17 -15.86 -6.00
CA SER A 108 -12.25 -16.45 -5.20
C SER A 108 -12.97 -17.55 -5.97
N LEU A 109 -13.38 -18.59 -5.25
CA LEU A 109 -14.33 -19.59 -5.74
C LEU A 109 -15.77 -19.06 -5.61
N PRO A 110 -16.71 -19.50 -6.49
CA PRO A 110 -18.09 -19.03 -6.45
C PRO A 110 -18.90 -19.57 -5.27
N GLU A 111 -18.51 -20.72 -4.71
CA GLU A 111 -19.20 -21.31 -3.56
C GLU A 111 -19.05 -20.42 -2.32
N MET A 112 -20.07 -20.42 -1.46
CA MET A 112 -20.01 -19.80 -0.15
C MET A 112 -19.87 -20.89 0.92
N VAL A 113 -19.01 -20.66 1.90
CA VAL A 113 -18.82 -21.56 3.03
C VAL A 113 -18.90 -20.79 4.34
N ALA A 114 -19.42 -21.43 5.38
CA ALA A 114 -19.33 -20.93 6.74
C ALA A 114 -17.97 -21.30 7.33
N ARG A 115 -17.23 -20.32 7.85
CA ARG A 115 -15.97 -20.52 8.57
C ARG A 115 -15.83 -19.43 9.64
N ASP A 116 -15.38 -19.81 10.82
CA ASP A 116 -15.11 -18.88 11.93
C ASP A 116 -16.31 -17.97 12.28
N GLY A 117 -17.53 -18.47 12.10
CA GLY A 117 -18.77 -17.72 12.36
C GLY A 117 -19.22 -16.79 11.23
N GLU A 118 -18.47 -16.70 10.13
CA GLU A 118 -18.76 -15.84 8.98
C GLU A 118 -18.98 -16.64 7.70
N THR A 119 -19.63 -16.00 6.72
CA THR A 119 -19.80 -16.55 5.36
C THR A 119 -18.77 -15.93 4.44
N GLN A 120 -18.02 -16.77 3.73
CA GLN A 120 -16.98 -16.33 2.81
C GLN A 120 -16.88 -17.20 1.56
N HIS A 121 -16.24 -16.65 0.53
CA HIS A 121 -15.81 -17.40 -0.64
C HIS A 121 -14.44 -18.03 -0.39
N PRO A 122 -14.27 -19.35 -0.55
CA PRO A 122 -12.95 -19.97 -0.46
C PRO A 122 -11.99 -19.44 -1.55
N GLY A 123 -10.69 -19.47 -1.26
CA GLY A 123 -9.67 -19.14 -2.25
C GLY A 123 -9.50 -20.22 -3.32
N ARG A 124 -9.39 -19.81 -4.57
CA ARG A 124 -8.99 -20.63 -5.74
C ARG A 124 -7.50 -20.93 -5.75
N VAL A 125 -6.70 -20.08 -5.09
CA VAL A 125 -5.25 -20.21 -5.02
C VAL A 125 -4.82 -20.70 -3.64
N ARG A 126 -3.73 -21.48 -3.60
CA ARG A 126 -3.25 -22.14 -2.38
C ARG A 126 -2.81 -21.15 -1.31
N LYS A 127 -2.19 -20.04 -1.72
CA LYS A 127 -1.67 -18.98 -0.83
C LYS A 127 -1.94 -17.65 -1.53
N PHE A 128 -2.38 -16.68 -0.75
CA PHE A 128 -2.40 -15.28 -1.15
C PHE A 128 -1.22 -14.58 -0.44
N PRO A 129 -0.52 -13.64 -1.09
CA PRO A 129 0.61 -12.95 -0.47
C PRO A 129 0.18 -12.23 0.80
N SER A 130 1.09 -12.17 1.78
CA SER A 130 0.94 -11.30 2.94
C SER A 130 0.91 -9.84 2.48
N LEU A 131 0.08 -9.02 3.12
CA LEU A 131 -0.11 -7.63 2.71
C LEU A 131 0.73 -6.68 3.56
N VAL A 132 1.39 -5.73 2.90
CA VAL A 132 1.94 -4.52 3.52
C VAL A 132 1.26 -3.32 2.87
N LEU A 133 0.73 -2.41 3.67
CA LEU A 133 0.06 -1.19 3.20
C LEU A 133 0.86 0.04 3.66
N ALA A 134 1.54 0.66 2.71
CA ALA A 134 2.20 1.96 2.88
C ALA A 134 1.28 3.08 2.43
N ALA A 135 0.76 3.85 3.38
CA ALA A 135 -0.15 4.95 3.09
C ALA A 135 0.39 6.31 3.57
N THR A 136 0.21 7.33 2.73
CA THR A 136 0.62 8.72 3.02
C THR A 136 -0.57 9.67 3.00
N CYS A 137 -0.62 10.64 3.90
CA CYS A 137 -1.63 11.71 3.90
C CYS A 137 -0.97 13.10 3.91
N GLY A 138 -1.68 14.11 3.44
CA GLY A 138 -1.25 15.51 3.54
C GLY A 138 -1.58 16.18 4.88
N PHE A 139 -2.61 15.67 5.58
CA PHE A 139 -2.99 16.16 6.90
C PHE A 139 -2.11 15.54 7.98
N PRO A 140 -1.86 16.24 9.10
CA PRO A 140 -1.01 15.76 10.17
C PRO A 140 -1.73 14.76 11.10
N ASP A 141 -3.04 14.60 10.96
CA ASP A 141 -3.85 13.71 11.81
C ASP A 141 -3.90 12.28 11.28
N SER A 142 -3.67 11.32 12.18
CA SER A 142 -3.74 9.89 11.90
C SER A 142 -5.16 9.36 11.64
N SER A 143 -6.19 10.07 12.08
CA SER A 143 -7.61 9.73 11.81
C SER A 143 -7.97 9.72 10.32
N ASN A 144 -7.09 10.26 9.46
CA ASN A 144 -7.18 10.12 8.01
C ASN A 144 -7.00 8.68 7.53
N PHE A 145 -6.37 7.81 8.33
CA PHE A 145 -6.11 6.42 7.99
C PHE A 145 -7.16 5.43 8.54
N ASP A 146 -8.11 5.87 9.37
CA ASP A 146 -9.05 4.98 10.07
C ASP A 146 -9.82 4.04 9.12
N ILE A 147 -10.28 4.57 7.98
CA ILE A 147 -11.03 3.79 6.98
C ILE A 147 -10.14 2.72 6.36
N VAL A 148 -8.93 3.09 5.91
CA VAL A 148 -8.02 2.12 5.28
C VAL A 148 -7.48 1.12 6.29
N LYS A 149 -7.29 1.51 7.55
CA LYS A 149 -6.95 0.62 8.65
C LYS A 149 -8.02 -0.45 8.85
N ALA A 150 -9.29 -0.06 8.82
CA ALA A 150 -10.42 -0.98 8.94
C ALA A 150 -10.60 -1.89 7.71
N LEU A 151 -10.29 -1.40 6.51
CA LEU A 151 -10.37 -2.19 5.27
C LEU A 151 -9.25 -3.23 5.16
N TYR A 152 -8.07 -2.96 5.73
CA TYR A 152 -6.90 -3.85 5.66
C TYR A 152 -6.37 -4.22 7.06
N PRO A 153 -7.19 -4.87 7.91
CA PRO A 153 -6.82 -5.15 9.30
C PRO A 153 -5.69 -6.20 9.41
N MET A 154 -5.54 -7.05 8.39
CA MET A 154 -4.51 -8.10 8.33
C MET A 154 -3.21 -7.63 7.67
N ALA A 155 -3.16 -6.43 7.11
CA ALA A 155 -1.95 -5.90 6.49
C ALA A 155 -1.01 -5.34 7.57
N LEU A 156 0.31 -5.44 7.34
CA LEU A 156 1.25 -4.58 8.03
C LEU A 156 1.02 -3.14 7.59
N GLN A 157 0.80 -2.23 8.54
CA GLN A 157 0.46 -0.84 8.25
C GLN A 157 1.69 0.06 8.40
N ILE A 158 1.95 0.87 7.37
CA ILE A 158 2.99 1.90 7.36
C ILE A 158 2.31 3.22 7.04
N PHE A 159 2.03 4.05 8.03
CA PHE A 159 1.22 5.26 7.88
C PHE A 159 2.00 6.51 8.20
N LEU A 160 2.03 7.43 7.23
CA LEU A 160 2.67 8.72 7.37
C LEU A 160 1.67 9.87 7.10
N PRO A 161 1.10 10.48 8.15
CA PRO A 161 0.50 11.80 8.03
C PRO A 161 1.55 12.87 7.68
N ALA A 162 1.09 14.03 7.22
CA ALA A 162 1.93 15.16 6.79
C ALA A 162 3.12 14.76 5.90
N ALA A 163 2.92 13.83 4.97
CA ALA A 163 4.00 13.24 4.18
C ALA A 163 4.78 14.27 3.33
N GLN A 164 4.24 15.47 3.11
CA GLN A 164 4.95 16.61 2.51
C GLN A 164 6.24 16.97 3.24
N LEU A 165 6.40 16.61 4.52
CA LEU A 165 7.65 16.80 5.25
C LEU A 165 8.84 16.11 4.56
N LEU A 166 8.60 14.98 3.88
CA LEU A 166 9.64 14.27 3.13
C LEU A 166 10.14 15.03 1.88
N LEU A 167 9.49 16.12 1.49
CA LEU A 167 9.89 16.94 0.34
C LEU A 167 10.98 17.96 0.67
N TYR A 168 11.32 18.13 1.95
CA TYR A 168 12.31 19.09 2.43
C TYR A 168 13.32 18.41 3.36
N GLU A 169 14.54 18.95 3.44
CA GLU A 169 15.64 18.29 4.16
C GLU A 169 15.41 18.20 5.67
N GLU A 170 14.85 19.24 6.29
CA GLU A 170 14.52 19.26 7.71
C GLU A 170 13.48 18.19 8.06
N GLY A 171 12.43 18.06 7.24
CA GLY A 171 11.40 17.05 7.45
C GLY A 171 11.91 15.64 7.22
N LYS A 172 12.81 15.40 6.26
CA LYS A 172 13.50 14.11 6.12
C LYS A 172 14.35 13.77 7.34
N LYS A 173 15.07 14.74 7.92
CA LYS A 173 15.84 14.53 9.16
C LYS A 173 14.92 14.15 10.31
N GLN A 174 13.79 14.84 10.46
CA GLN A 174 12.79 14.55 11.49
C GLN A 174 12.19 13.15 11.33
N LEU A 175 11.97 12.70 10.08
CA LEU A 175 11.40 11.39 9.76
C LEU A 175 12.44 10.29 9.54
N SER A 176 13.74 10.56 9.79
CA SER A 176 14.82 9.60 9.52
C SER A 176 14.65 8.30 10.29
N GLY A 177 14.32 8.37 11.59
CA GLY A 177 14.06 7.18 12.41
C GLY A 177 12.87 6.35 11.91
N PHE A 178 11.84 7.01 11.37
CA PHE A 178 10.71 6.32 10.75
C PHE A 178 11.11 5.61 9.44
N LEU A 179 11.88 6.27 8.58
CA LEU A 179 12.39 5.66 7.33
C LEU A 179 13.31 4.46 7.61
N GLU A 180 14.19 4.56 8.61
CA GLU A 180 15.02 3.44 9.04
C GLU A 180 14.19 2.29 9.61
N THR A 181 13.08 2.59 10.32
CA THR A 181 12.15 1.55 10.80
C THR A 181 11.47 0.83 9.64
N ILE A 182 11.07 1.55 8.58
CA ILE A 182 10.52 0.94 7.36
C ILE A 182 11.55 0.03 6.69
N LYS A 183 12.79 0.49 6.59
CA LYS A 183 13.90 -0.28 6.01
C LYS A 183 14.17 -1.55 6.82
N GLU A 184 14.24 -1.46 8.13
CA GLU A 184 14.43 -2.64 8.98
C GLU A 184 13.23 -3.60 8.90
N ALA A 185 12.00 -3.10 8.81
CA ALA A 185 10.82 -3.94 8.59
C ALA A 185 10.90 -4.70 7.25
N GLY A 186 11.33 -4.04 6.18
CA GLY A 186 11.60 -4.67 4.89
C GLY A 186 12.66 -5.77 4.98
N ARG A 187 13.77 -5.51 5.67
CA ARG A 187 14.85 -6.48 5.91
C ARG A 187 14.34 -7.73 6.64
N LYS A 188 13.62 -7.53 7.75
CA LYS A 188 13.09 -8.60 8.59
C LYS A 188 12.07 -9.46 7.84
N ILE A 189 11.12 -8.84 7.14
CA ILE A 189 10.14 -9.57 6.34
C ILE A 189 10.83 -10.43 5.28
N ALA A 190 11.77 -9.85 4.53
CA ALA A 190 12.53 -10.60 3.52
C ALA A 190 13.34 -11.76 4.08
N ALA A 191 13.80 -11.66 5.34
CA ALA A 191 14.48 -12.71 6.08
C ALA A 191 13.54 -13.76 6.69
N GLY A 192 12.22 -13.59 6.57
CA GLY A 192 11.22 -14.47 7.20
C GLY A 192 11.08 -14.27 8.72
N GLU A 193 11.56 -13.15 9.25
CA GLU A 193 11.46 -12.79 10.67
C GLU A 193 10.09 -12.16 10.98
N GLU A 194 9.56 -12.43 12.17
CA GLU A 194 8.39 -11.72 12.69
C GLU A 194 8.76 -10.31 13.19
N LEU A 195 7.86 -9.35 12.98
CA LEU A 195 8.01 -8.00 13.51
C LEU A 195 7.41 -7.90 14.92
N SER A 196 8.14 -7.27 15.85
CA SER A 196 7.64 -7.01 17.20
C SER A 196 6.49 -6.01 17.20
N LYS A 197 5.72 -5.96 18.29
CA LYS A 197 4.62 -5.00 18.43
C LYS A 197 5.15 -3.56 18.38
N GLU A 198 6.26 -3.30 19.06
CA GLU A 198 6.89 -1.97 19.14
C GLU A 198 7.32 -1.47 17.76
N MET A 199 7.85 -2.36 16.92
CA MET A 199 8.18 -2.01 15.54
C MET A 199 6.94 -1.73 14.70
N LYS A 200 5.88 -2.53 14.83
CA LYS A 200 4.61 -2.29 14.12
C LYS A 200 3.99 -0.96 14.53
N ASP A 201 4.02 -0.64 15.83
CA ASP A 201 3.54 0.63 16.37
C ASP A 201 4.39 1.80 15.84
N ALA A 202 5.72 1.63 15.73
CA ALA A 202 6.63 2.64 15.19
C ALA A 202 6.50 2.89 13.66
N LEU A 203 5.81 2.01 12.92
CA LEU A 203 5.48 2.22 11.51
C LEU A 203 4.23 3.09 11.31
N ILE A 204 3.59 3.55 12.39
CA ILE A 204 2.45 4.46 12.36
C ILE A 204 2.90 5.76 13.02
N VAL A 205 3.09 6.81 12.23
CA VAL A 205 3.53 8.11 12.76
C VAL A 205 2.36 8.86 13.38
N GLU A 206 2.56 9.27 14.63
CA GLU A 206 1.67 10.15 15.38
C GLU A 206 2.44 11.42 15.75
N PHE A 207 1.95 12.58 15.33
CA PHE A 207 2.54 13.87 15.71
C PHE A 207 1.94 14.38 17.02
N SER A 208 2.75 15.08 17.83
CA SER A 208 2.22 15.83 18.98
C SER A 208 1.32 16.98 18.49
N ASP A 209 0.46 17.49 19.37
CA ASP A 209 -0.45 18.59 19.00
C ASP A 209 0.31 19.87 18.65
N GLU A 210 1.46 20.12 19.29
CA GLU A 210 2.38 21.21 18.92
C GLU A 210 2.90 21.02 17.50
N MET A 211 3.38 19.83 17.18
CA MET A 211 3.91 19.51 15.85
C MET A 211 2.82 19.59 14.76
N LYS A 212 1.59 19.11 15.05
CA LYS A 212 0.45 19.27 14.14
C LYS A 212 0.17 20.74 13.85
N LYS A 213 0.21 21.59 14.88
CA LYS A 213 0.02 23.05 14.73
C LYS A 213 1.12 23.67 13.87
N GLU A 214 2.39 23.33 14.09
CA GLU A 214 3.50 23.81 13.29
C GLU A 214 3.39 23.40 11.81
N ILE A 215 3.04 22.14 11.55
CA ILE A 215 2.81 21.63 10.19
C ILE A 215 1.67 22.39 9.50
N MET A 216 0.56 22.61 10.22
CA MET A 216 -0.59 23.36 9.71
C MET A 216 -0.21 24.81 9.38
N GLU A 217 0.50 25.49 10.27
CA GLU A 217 0.95 26.87 10.04
C GLU A 217 1.91 26.95 8.84
N MET A 218 2.85 26.01 8.72
CA MET A 218 3.75 25.91 7.57
C MET A 218 2.96 25.74 6.26
N HIS A 219 2.00 24.82 6.24
CA HIS A 219 1.17 24.58 5.07
C HIS A 219 0.36 25.84 4.68
N ASN A 220 -0.26 26.50 5.66
CA ASN A 220 -1.05 27.71 5.43
C ASN A 220 -0.21 28.86 4.85
N ARG A 221 1.01 29.08 5.37
CA ARG A 221 1.96 30.06 4.80
C ARG A 221 2.29 29.75 3.35
N TYR A 222 2.58 28.48 3.03
CA TYR A 222 2.85 28.06 1.66
C TYR A 222 1.65 28.30 0.75
N SER A 223 0.45 27.88 1.15
CA SER A 223 -0.77 28.03 0.35
C SER A 223 -1.08 29.51 0.06
N GLN A 224 -0.93 30.41 1.04
CA GLN A 224 -1.07 31.85 0.85
C GLN A 224 -0.07 32.41 -0.18
N SER A 225 1.17 31.90 -0.20
CA SER A 225 2.19 32.33 -1.16
C SER A 225 1.90 31.90 -2.60
N GLN A 226 1.14 30.82 -2.80
CA GLN A 226 0.73 30.34 -4.13
C GLN A 226 -0.48 31.11 -4.66
N SER A 227 -1.44 31.45 -3.80
CA SER A 227 -2.63 32.23 -4.17
C SER A 227 -2.34 33.70 -4.52
N SER A 228 -1.13 34.17 -4.25
CA SER A 228 -0.69 35.54 -4.53
C SER A 228 0.07 35.67 -5.87
N LYS A 229 0.16 34.60 -6.65
CA LYS A 229 0.73 34.54 -8.00
C LYS A 229 -0.37 34.40 -9.05
#